data_AF-A0A973WDH5-F1
#
_entry.id   AF-A0A973WDH5-F1
#
_cell.length_a   1.000
_cell.length_b   1.000
_cell.length_c   1.000
_cell.angle_alpha   90.00
_cell.angle_beta   90.00
_cell.angle_gamma   90.00
#
_symmetry.space_group_name_H-M   'P 1'
#
loop_
_entity.id
_entity.type
_entity.pdbx_description
1 polymer ?
#
loop_
_entity_poly.entity_id
_entity_poly.type
_entity_poly.pdbx_seq_one_letter_code
_entity_poly.pdbx_strand_id
1 'polypeptide(L)'
;MGSSALPDNFEIAPGHRVKGWRSLTLDEKNSTSSDWTKAIAILDSRIRRRFIEPAQLLIDAETGKSRGTNGFAVLAIDFLLIETIQGFRQGLTNHNGQSKALFKAFLTNWPAFTACLPQGSDADDLAVSVYEQGRCALHHTGSTDRVIVRKSGKMFVFHNDGRIVINRTLLHQQLVKAFDVYIAALTNPANIDMRERFKQKMAHICS
;
A
#
# COMPACT_ATOMS: atom_id res chain seq x y z
N MET A 1 -18.30 19.42 -10.60
CA MET A 1 -17.50 20.10 -9.57
C MET A 1 -16.13 20.35 -10.19
N GLY A 2 -15.72 21.61 -10.33
CA GLY A 2 -14.48 21.94 -11.02
C GLY A 2 -13.27 21.36 -10.30
N SER A 3 -12.45 20.59 -11.02
CA SER A 3 -11.11 20.23 -10.54
C SER A 3 -10.28 21.52 -10.56
N SER A 4 -10.22 22.23 -9.43
CA SER A 4 -9.21 23.26 -9.26
C SER A 4 -7.87 22.55 -9.18
N ALA A 5 -7.03 22.74 -10.19
CA ALA A 5 -5.74 22.09 -10.23
C ALA A 5 -4.92 22.39 -8.97
N LEU A 6 -4.23 21.38 -8.43
CA LEU A 6 -3.40 21.60 -7.25
C LEU A 6 -2.37 22.72 -7.50
N PRO A 7 -2.17 23.63 -6.53
CA PRO A 7 -1.17 24.70 -6.64
C PRO A 7 0.24 24.12 -6.82
N ASP A 8 1.07 24.82 -7.59
CA ASP A 8 2.46 24.44 -7.85
C ASP A 8 3.30 24.26 -6.58
N ASN A 9 3.00 25.02 -5.53
CA ASN A 9 3.68 24.94 -4.25
C ASN A 9 3.12 23.85 -3.31
N PHE A 10 2.05 23.13 -3.68
CA PHE A 10 1.48 22.09 -2.84
C PHE A 10 2.46 20.92 -2.66
N GLU A 11 2.62 20.43 -1.42
CA GLU A 11 3.56 19.36 -1.09
C GLU A 11 2.93 17.97 -1.31
N ILE A 12 3.34 17.29 -2.38
CA ILE A 12 2.83 15.96 -2.77
C ILE A 12 3.56 14.83 -2.05
N ALA A 13 4.76 15.06 -1.56
CA ALA A 13 5.52 14.19 -0.68
C ALA A 13 6.45 15.07 0.16
N PRO A 14 6.85 14.67 1.39
CA PRO A 14 7.70 15.53 2.20
C PRO A 14 9.01 15.88 1.47
N GLY A 15 9.23 17.16 1.20
CA GLY A 15 10.34 17.68 0.39
C GLY A 15 10.07 17.80 -1.11
N HIS A 16 8.89 17.43 -1.61
CA HIS A 16 8.55 17.42 -3.03
C HIS A 16 7.21 18.12 -3.31
N ARG A 17 7.22 19.07 -4.25
CA ARG A 17 6.05 19.87 -4.61
C ARG A 17 5.51 19.52 -5.99
N VAL A 18 4.25 19.88 -6.25
CA VAL A 18 3.58 19.71 -7.56
C VAL A 18 4.42 20.26 -8.71
N LYS A 19 4.99 21.47 -8.58
CA LYS A 19 5.86 22.07 -9.59
C LYS A 19 7.04 21.15 -9.98
N GLY A 20 7.64 20.50 -8.99
CA GLY A 20 8.76 19.58 -9.21
C GLY A 20 8.37 18.33 -9.99
N TRP A 21 7.14 17.84 -9.81
CA TRP A 21 6.59 16.76 -10.65
C TRP A 21 6.29 17.25 -12.07
N ARG A 22 5.60 18.39 -12.22
CA ARG A 22 5.20 18.94 -13.52
C ARG A 22 6.39 19.34 -14.41
N SER A 23 7.56 19.61 -13.83
CA SER A 23 8.78 19.91 -14.58
C SER A 23 9.49 18.68 -15.15
N LEU A 24 9.07 17.46 -14.80
CA LEU A 24 9.72 16.23 -15.26
C LEU A 24 9.29 15.88 -16.69
N THR A 25 10.24 15.47 -17.51
CA THR A 25 9.97 14.94 -18.84
C THR A 25 10.01 13.42 -18.80
N LEU A 26 8.82 12.81 -18.63
CA LEU A 26 8.64 11.36 -18.55
C LEU A 26 8.21 10.78 -19.90
N ASP A 27 9.14 10.81 -20.86
CA ASP A 27 9.01 10.19 -22.18
C ASP A 27 9.70 8.82 -22.18
N GLU A 28 9.02 7.81 -22.71
CA GLU A 28 9.53 6.44 -22.86
C GLU A 28 10.62 6.36 -23.94
N LYS A 29 10.58 7.23 -24.96
CA LYS A 29 11.57 7.27 -26.05
C LYS A 29 12.86 8.00 -25.66
N ASN A 30 12.76 8.93 -24.71
CA ASN A 30 13.87 9.72 -24.20
C ASN A 30 14.12 9.37 -22.74
N SER A 31 14.58 8.14 -22.54
CA SER A 31 14.86 7.49 -21.25
C SER A 31 16.06 8.11 -20.50
N THR A 32 16.19 9.43 -20.48
CA THR A 32 17.17 10.09 -19.61
C THR A 32 16.84 9.70 -18.17
N SER A 33 17.74 8.91 -17.57
CA SER A 33 17.52 8.23 -16.29
C SER A 33 17.17 9.19 -15.15
N SER A 34 17.65 10.43 -15.21
CA SER A 34 17.49 11.43 -14.14
C SER A 34 16.03 11.77 -13.81
N ASP A 35 15.17 12.03 -14.79
CA ASP A 35 13.80 12.48 -14.50
C ASP A 35 12.91 11.31 -14.03
N TRP A 36 13.12 10.12 -14.57
CA TRP A 36 12.53 8.89 -14.04
C TRP A 36 13.02 8.60 -12.62
N THR A 37 14.31 8.76 -12.32
CA THR A 37 14.84 8.63 -10.96
C THR A 37 14.18 9.63 -10.01
N LYS A 38 14.01 10.90 -10.40
CA LYS A 38 13.30 11.91 -9.59
C LYS A 38 11.84 11.54 -9.39
N ALA A 39 11.14 11.11 -10.44
CA ALA A 39 9.74 10.68 -10.35
C ALA A 39 9.57 9.54 -9.34
N ILE A 40 10.41 8.51 -9.46
CA ILE A 40 10.41 7.35 -8.56
C ILE A 40 10.75 7.79 -7.12
N ALA A 41 11.71 8.70 -6.93
CA ALA A 41 12.04 9.23 -5.61
C ALA A 41 10.89 10.00 -4.96
N ILE A 42 10.10 10.75 -5.74
CA ILE A 42 8.89 11.44 -5.24
C ILE A 42 7.89 10.41 -4.71
N LEU A 43 7.65 9.31 -5.45
CA LEU A 43 6.76 8.24 -5.01
C LEU A 43 7.29 7.54 -3.76
N ASP A 44 8.58 7.18 -3.77
CA ASP A 44 9.23 6.51 -2.65
C ASP A 44 9.10 7.35 -1.37
N SER A 45 9.47 8.64 -1.44
CA SER A 45 9.29 9.60 -0.35
C SER A 45 7.83 9.73 0.09
N ARG A 46 6.88 9.78 -0.85
CA ARG A 46 5.45 9.89 -0.55
C ARG A 46 4.97 8.71 0.29
N ILE A 47 5.28 7.50 -0.14
CA ILE A 47 4.77 6.28 0.48
C ILE A 47 5.52 5.97 1.78
N ARG A 48 6.85 6.11 1.78
CA ARG A 48 7.65 5.83 2.97
C ARG A 48 7.30 6.77 4.10
N ARG A 49 7.35 8.08 3.86
CA ARG A 49 7.20 9.07 4.93
C ARG A 49 5.78 9.24 5.44
N ARG A 50 4.76 8.95 4.61
CA ARG A 50 3.35 9.13 5.01
C ARG A 50 2.70 7.86 5.56
N PHE A 51 3.24 6.68 5.23
CA PHE A 51 2.61 5.41 5.61
C PHE A 51 3.60 4.46 6.28
N ILE A 52 4.68 4.09 5.60
CA ILE A 52 5.59 3.05 6.10
C ILE A 52 6.28 3.49 7.40
N GLU A 53 6.96 4.63 7.39
CA GLU A 53 7.69 5.14 8.56
C GLU A 53 6.77 5.39 9.76
N PRO A 54 5.58 6.03 9.62
CA PRO A 54 4.64 6.14 10.73
C PRO A 54 4.20 4.79 11.33
N ALA A 55 3.89 3.79 10.49
CA ALA A 55 3.53 2.46 10.98
C ALA A 55 4.72 1.79 11.67
N GLN A 56 5.94 1.93 11.14
CA GLN A 56 7.15 1.41 11.77
C GLN A 56 7.43 2.09 13.13
N LEU A 57 7.25 3.40 13.25
CA LEU A 57 7.38 4.11 14.53
C LEU A 57 6.40 3.58 15.60
N LEU A 58 5.15 3.30 15.20
CA LEU A 58 4.16 2.69 16.08
C LEU A 58 4.52 1.26 16.50
N ILE A 59 5.19 0.51 15.61
CA ILE A 59 5.74 -0.82 15.89
C ILE A 59 6.87 -0.73 16.91
N ASP A 60 7.83 0.16 16.65
CA ASP A 60 9.07 0.31 17.41
C ASP A 60 8.81 0.88 18.81
N ALA A 61 7.82 1.75 18.95
CA ALA A 61 7.36 2.26 20.24
C ALA A 61 6.88 1.16 21.21
N GLU A 62 6.68 -0.08 20.72
CA GLU A 62 6.27 -1.23 21.51
C GLU A 62 7.34 -2.32 21.64
N THR A 63 8.54 -2.08 21.11
CA THR A 63 9.67 -3.01 21.27
C THR A 63 9.98 -3.22 22.75
N GLY A 64 10.16 -4.49 23.15
CA GLY A 64 10.38 -4.87 24.55
C GLY A 64 9.14 -4.83 25.46
N LYS A 65 7.99 -4.31 24.99
CA LYS A 65 6.75 -4.27 25.79
C LYS A 65 5.97 -5.58 25.68
N SER A 66 5.50 -6.10 26.82
CA SER A 66 4.68 -7.32 26.90
C SER A 66 3.30 -7.17 26.27
N ARG A 67 2.72 -5.96 26.31
CA ARG A 67 1.44 -5.61 25.68
C ARG A 67 1.64 -4.63 24.53
N GLY A 68 0.87 -4.80 23.45
CA GLY A 68 0.74 -3.82 22.38
C GLY A 68 -0.63 -3.15 22.41
N THR A 69 -0.67 -1.87 22.08
CA THR A 69 -1.84 -0.99 21.97
C THR A 69 -1.98 -0.41 20.57
N ASN A 70 -0.93 -0.39 19.76
CA ASN A 70 -0.87 0.28 18.46
C ASN A 70 -1.29 -0.63 17.29
N GLY A 71 -1.69 -1.88 17.56
CA GLY A 71 -1.94 -2.88 16.52
C GLY A 71 -3.01 -2.47 15.50
N PHE A 72 -4.11 -1.86 15.94
CA PHE A 72 -5.18 -1.42 15.05
C PHE A 72 -4.75 -0.25 14.17
N ALA A 73 -4.02 0.72 14.73
CA ALA A 73 -3.48 1.84 13.97
C ALA A 73 -2.49 1.38 12.90
N VAL A 74 -1.60 0.44 13.24
CA VAL A 74 -0.67 -0.16 12.26
C VAL A 74 -1.44 -0.87 11.14
N LEU A 75 -2.42 -1.72 11.47
CA LEU A 75 -3.23 -2.40 10.44
C LEU A 75 -4.02 -1.43 9.56
N ALA A 76 -4.60 -0.36 10.13
CA ALA A 76 -5.31 0.64 9.35
C ALA A 76 -4.39 1.30 8.31
N ILE A 77 -3.17 1.68 8.70
CA ILE A 77 -2.16 2.25 7.79
C ILE A 77 -1.76 1.22 6.71
N ASP A 78 -1.44 0.01 7.12
CA ASP A 78 -1.00 -1.07 6.23
C ASP A 78 -2.10 -1.48 5.24
N PHE A 79 -3.36 -1.49 5.65
CA PHE A 79 -4.49 -1.78 4.77
C PHE A 79 -4.74 -0.67 3.74
N LEU A 80 -4.57 0.60 4.13
CA LEU A 80 -4.55 1.71 3.16
C LEU A 80 -3.41 1.56 2.15
N LEU A 81 -2.24 1.10 2.62
CA LEU A 81 -1.06 0.91 1.78
C LEU A 81 -1.26 -0.22 0.75
N ILE A 82 -1.90 -1.32 1.12
CA ILE A 82 -2.30 -2.41 0.21
C ILE A 82 -3.06 -1.86 -1.00
N GLU A 83 -4.14 -1.11 -0.75
CA GLU A 83 -4.95 -0.52 -1.83
C GLU A 83 -4.17 0.52 -2.63
N THR A 84 -3.33 1.30 -1.95
CA THR A 84 -2.53 2.35 -2.59
C THR A 84 -1.53 1.74 -3.58
N ILE A 85 -0.76 0.73 -3.17
CA ILE A 85 0.21 0.06 -4.05
C ILE A 85 -0.51 -0.57 -5.24
N GLN A 86 -1.64 -1.24 -5.01
CA GLN A 86 -2.40 -1.84 -6.11
C GLN A 86 -2.97 -0.79 -7.07
N GLY A 87 -3.46 0.34 -6.56
CA GLY A 87 -3.92 1.46 -7.38
C GLY A 87 -2.82 2.02 -8.27
N PHE A 88 -1.58 2.10 -7.76
CA PHE A 88 -0.40 2.46 -8.57
C PHE A 88 -0.07 1.42 -9.64
N ARG A 89 -0.08 0.12 -9.29
CA ARG A 89 0.13 -0.98 -10.26
C ARG A 89 -0.89 -1.00 -11.41
N GLN A 90 -2.10 -0.49 -11.16
CA GLN A 90 -3.18 -0.42 -12.15
C GLN A 90 -3.32 0.95 -12.81
N GLY A 91 -2.59 1.98 -12.37
CA GLY A 91 -2.73 3.36 -12.87
C GLY A 91 -4.09 3.98 -12.57
N LEU A 92 -4.80 3.45 -11.58
CA LEU A 92 -6.21 3.76 -11.35
C LEU A 92 -6.37 5.17 -10.76
N THR A 93 -6.99 6.10 -11.47
CA THR A 93 -7.18 7.47 -10.96
C THR A 93 -8.38 7.60 -10.02
N ASN A 94 -9.44 6.82 -10.23
CA ASN A 94 -10.66 6.84 -9.40
C ASN A 94 -10.85 5.53 -8.62
N HIS A 95 -10.90 5.61 -7.29
CA HIS A 95 -11.08 4.45 -6.41
C HIS A 95 -12.54 4.19 -6.00
N ASN A 96 -13.50 5.01 -6.46
CA ASN A 96 -14.90 4.90 -6.06
C ASN A 96 -15.46 3.51 -6.40
N GLY A 97 -15.90 2.78 -5.36
CA GLY A 97 -16.43 1.43 -5.49
C GLY A 97 -15.38 0.34 -5.79
N GLN A 98 -14.08 0.66 -5.83
CA GLN A 98 -13.03 -0.28 -6.24
C GLN A 98 -12.16 -0.81 -5.09
N SER A 99 -12.35 -0.29 -3.87
CA SER A 99 -11.56 -0.63 -2.69
C SER A 99 -11.44 -2.15 -2.45
N LYS A 100 -12.57 -2.86 -2.40
CA LYS A 100 -12.60 -4.34 -2.25
C LYS A 100 -11.83 -5.05 -3.36
N ALA A 101 -12.01 -4.62 -4.61
CA ALA A 101 -11.36 -5.23 -5.76
C ALA A 101 -9.84 -5.04 -5.75
N LEU A 102 -9.37 -3.83 -5.42
CA LEU A 102 -7.94 -3.53 -5.28
C LEU A 102 -7.30 -4.32 -4.14
N PHE A 103 -7.93 -4.32 -2.97
CA PHE A 103 -7.43 -5.02 -1.80
C PHE A 103 -7.32 -6.53 -2.06
N LYS A 104 -8.37 -7.11 -2.64
CA LYS A 104 -8.41 -8.52 -3.05
C LYS A 104 -7.32 -8.84 -4.06
N ALA A 105 -7.24 -8.06 -5.14
CA ALA A 105 -6.25 -8.26 -6.20
C ALA A 105 -4.81 -8.15 -5.69
N PHE A 106 -4.53 -7.26 -4.73
CA PHE A 106 -3.22 -7.21 -4.11
C PHE A 106 -2.90 -8.50 -3.36
N LEU A 107 -3.79 -8.92 -2.45
CA LEU A 107 -3.54 -10.09 -1.60
C LEU A 107 -3.41 -11.37 -2.41
N THR A 108 -4.31 -11.63 -3.37
CA THR A 108 -4.30 -12.87 -4.15
C THR A 108 -3.09 -12.99 -5.09
N ASN A 109 -2.49 -11.87 -5.49
CA ASN A 109 -1.26 -11.85 -6.29
C ASN A 109 0.01 -11.68 -5.44
N TRP A 110 -0.10 -11.72 -4.12
CA TRP A 110 1.04 -11.49 -3.23
C TRP A 110 1.55 -12.80 -2.61
N PRO A 111 2.78 -13.26 -2.97
CA PRO A 111 3.29 -14.55 -2.52
C PRO A 111 3.34 -14.72 -1.00
N ALA A 112 3.61 -13.64 -0.25
CA ALA A 112 3.65 -13.72 1.20
C ALA A 112 2.26 -14.06 1.79
N PHE A 113 1.18 -13.51 1.21
CA PHE A 113 -0.18 -13.82 1.62
C PHE A 113 -0.59 -15.22 1.19
N THR A 114 -0.36 -15.59 -0.07
CA THR A 114 -0.77 -16.89 -0.59
C THR A 114 -0.06 -18.05 0.11
N ALA A 115 1.18 -17.85 0.56
CA ALA A 115 1.92 -18.81 1.39
C ALA A 115 1.31 -19.02 2.80
N CYS A 116 0.40 -18.15 3.25
CA CYS A 116 -0.28 -18.28 4.55
C CYS A 116 -1.62 -19.02 4.44
N LEU A 117 -2.08 -19.33 3.23
CA LEU A 117 -3.41 -19.91 3.01
C LEU A 117 -3.44 -21.39 3.46
N PRO A 118 -4.52 -21.82 4.14
CA PRO A 118 -4.76 -23.24 4.37
C PRO A 118 -4.77 -24.03 3.06
N GLN A 119 -4.33 -25.28 3.09
CA GLN A 119 -4.37 -26.13 1.91
C GLN A 119 -5.81 -26.31 1.41
N GLY A 120 -6.02 -26.09 0.11
CA GLY A 120 -7.34 -26.24 -0.53
C GLY A 120 -8.30 -25.08 -0.29
N SER A 121 -7.90 -24.00 0.41
CA SER A 121 -8.74 -22.81 0.55
C SER A 121 -8.72 -21.94 -0.70
N ASP A 122 -9.81 -21.21 -0.94
CA ASP A 122 -9.88 -20.17 -1.96
C ASP A 122 -9.20 -18.86 -1.48
N ALA A 123 -8.22 -18.39 -2.24
CA ALA A 123 -7.48 -17.17 -1.93
C ALA A 123 -8.35 -15.91 -2.02
N ASP A 124 -9.31 -15.87 -2.96
CA ASP A 124 -10.22 -14.75 -3.15
C ASP A 124 -11.17 -14.61 -1.95
N ASP A 125 -11.76 -15.71 -1.49
CA ASP A 125 -12.67 -15.71 -0.33
C ASP A 125 -11.96 -15.27 0.96
N LEU A 126 -10.73 -15.75 1.16
CA LEU A 126 -9.94 -15.36 2.33
C LEU A 126 -9.46 -13.91 2.24
N ALA A 127 -9.10 -13.42 1.05
CA ALA A 127 -8.77 -12.01 0.86
C ALA A 127 -9.99 -11.09 1.09
N VAL A 128 -11.17 -11.51 0.65
CA VAL A 128 -12.44 -10.82 0.95
C VAL A 128 -12.71 -10.80 2.45
N SER A 129 -12.48 -11.92 3.15
CA SER A 129 -12.65 -12.00 4.61
C SER A 129 -11.72 -11.04 5.36
N VAL A 130 -10.46 -10.91 4.94
CA VAL A 130 -9.52 -9.92 5.51
C VAL A 130 -10.00 -8.49 5.25
N TYR A 131 -10.49 -8.21 4.04
CA TYR A 131 -11.02 -6.90 3.68
C TYR A 131 -12.23 -6.52 4.54
N GLU A 132 -13.23 -7.40 4.68
CA GLU A 132 -14.47 -7.08 5.38
C GLU A 132 -14.25 -6.99 6.89
N GLN A 133 -13.66 -8.04 7.49
CA GLN A 133 -13.54 -8.16 8.94
C GLN A 133 -12.40 -7.33 9.53
N GLY A 134 -11.41 -6.99 8.71
CA GLY A 134 -10.25 -6.19 9.08
C GLY A 134 -10.40 -4.75 8.57
N ARG A 135 -10.18 -4.54 7.28
CA ARG A 135 -10.10 -3.19 6.69
C ARG A 135 -11.40 -2.41 6.86
N CYS A 136 -12.54 -2.96 6.43
CA CYS A 136 -13.83 -2.26 6.50
C CYS A 136 -14.28 -2.03 7.94
N ALA A 137 -14.20 -3.06 8.78
CA ALA A 137 -14.49 -2.93 10.21
C ALA A 137 -13.65 -1.81 10.84
N LEU A 138 -12.31 -1.83 10.68
CA LEU A 138 -11.44 -0.81 11.28
C LEU A 138 -11.80 0.60 10.82
N HIS A 139 -12.13 0.76 9.53
CA HIS A 139 -12.45 2.06 8.95
C HIS A 139 -13.82 2.60 9.38
N HIS A 140 -14.84 1.73 9.50
CA HIS A 140 -16.23 2.15 9.74
C HIS A 140 -16.68 2.04 11.18
N THR A 141 -16.10 1.14 11.98
CA THR A 141 -16.50 0.89 13.37
C THR A 141 -15.39 1.18 14.38
N GLY A 142 -14.15 1.41 13.94
CA GLY A 142 -13.00 1.56 14.82
C GLY A 142 -12.61 0.26 15.54
N SER A 143 -13.15 -0.88 15.11
CA SER A 143 -12.89 -2.21 15.66
C SER A 143 -12.56 -3.21 14.55
N THR A 144 -12.23 -4.43 14.93
CA THR A 144 -12.21 -5.57 14.01
C THR A 144 -13.36 -6.50 14.35
N ASP A 145 -13.87 -7.26 13.37
CA ASP A 145 -14.92 -8.25 13.64
C ASP A 145 -14.34 -9.51 14.28
N ARG A 146 -13.80 -10.43 13.46
CA ARG A 146 -13.14 -11.67 13.95
C ARG A 146 -11.63 -11.67 13.74
N VAL A 147 -11.05 -10.50 13.48
CA VAL A 147 -9.59 -10.36 13.38
C VAL A 147 -8.99 -10.21 14.78
N ILE A 148 -7.98 -11.01 15.07
CA ILE A 148 -7.15 -10.90 16.28
C ILE A 148 -5.78 -10.36 15.87
N VAL A 149 -5.44 -9.18 16.36
CA VAL A 149 -4.18 -8.53 16.05
C VAL A 149 -3.10 -8.96 17.04
N ARG A 150 -1.97 -9.44 16.53
CA ARG A 150 -0.80 -9.88 17.31
C ARG A 150 0.45 -9.13 16.88
N LYS A 151 1.43 -9.07 17.78
CA LYS A 151 2.77 -8.47 17.52
C LYS A 151 3.76 -9.45 16.89
N SER A 152 3.49 -10.74 17.01
CA SER A 152 4.39 -11.83 16.61
C SER A 152 3.58 -13.07 16.16
N GLY A 153 4.26 -14.06 15.58
CA GLY A 153 3.66 -15.27 15.01
C GLY A 153 3.64 -15.25 13.48
N LYS A 154 2.86 -16.16 12.88
CA LYS A 154 2.66 -16.19 11.41
C LYS A 154 1.95 -14.92 10.94
N MET A 155 2.18 -14.52 9.68
CA MET A 155 1.64 -13.28 9.13
C MET A 155 0.11 -13.28 9.14
N PHE A 156 -0.48 -14.35 8.59
CA PHE A 156 -1.89 -14.66 8.71
C PHE A 156 -2.07 -16.08 9.25
N VAL A 157 -3.08 -16.28 10.07
CA VAL A 157 -3.62 -17.60 10.45
C VAL A 157 -5.12 -17.55 10.31
N PHE A 158 -5.67 -18.43 9.48
CA PHE A 158 -7.10 -18.56 9.27
C PHE A 158 -7.63 -19.75 10.07
N HIS A 159 -8.75 -19.55 10.77
CA HIS A 159 -9.40 -20.58 11.56
C HIS A 159 -10.75 -20.98 10.96
N ASN A 160 -11.16 -22.23 11.16
CA ASN A 160 -12.42 -22.77 10.63
C ASN A 160 -13.68 -22.06 11.17
N ASP A 161 -13.59 -21.36 12.31
CA ASP A 161 -14.67 -20.54 12.88
C ASP A 161 -14.73 -19.12 12.29
N GLY A 162 -13.93 -18.85 11.25
CA GLY A 162 -13.86 -17.56 10.56
C GLY A 162 -13.00 -16.52 11.27
N ARG A 163 -12.33 -16.85 12.39
CA ARG A 163 -11.34 -15.94 12.99
C ARG A 163 -10.09 -15.85 12.12
N ILE A 164 -9.50 -14.66 12.09
CA ILE A 164 -8.24 -14.38 11.38
C ILE A 164 -7.25 -13.80 12.37
N VAL A 165 -6.11 -14.44 12.59
CA VAL A 165 -5.02 -13.85 13.37
C VAL A 165 -4.06 -13.16 12.41
N ILE A 166 -3.78 -11.88 12.65
CA ILE A 166 -2.83 -11.10 11.85
C ILE A 166 -1.67 -10.66 12.73
N ASN A 167 -0.46 -11.06 12.36
CA ASN A 167 0.75 -10.47 12.94
C ASN A 167 1.04 -9.15 12.23
N ARG A 168 0.68 -8.03 12.88
CA ARG A 168 0.86 -6.68 12.34
C ARG A 168 2.31 -6.36 11.99
N THR A 169 3.27 -6.86 12.77
CA THR A 169 4.70 -6.56 12.56
C THR A 169 5.20 -7.22 11.28
N LEU A 170 4.87 -8.50 11.11
CA LEU A 170 5.31 -9.25 9.93
C LEU A 170 4.55 -8.82 8.68
N LEU A 171 3.26 -8.49 8.79
CA LEU A 171 2.50 -7.90 7.69
C LEU A 171 3.17 -6.62 7.19
N HIS A 172 3.45 -5.68 8.10
CA HIS A 172 4.13 -4.44 7.79
C HIS A 172 5.47 -4.67 7.07
N GLN A 173 6.34 -5.51 7.64
CA GLN A 173 7.64 -5.85 7.04
C GLN A 173 7.51 -6.43 5.63
N GLN A 174 6.52 -7.29 5.40
CA GLN A 174 6.30 -7.86 4.08
C GLN A 174 5.73 -6.82 3.11
N LEU A 175 4.89 -5.88 3.57
CA LEU A 175 4.39 -4.78 2.74
C LEU A 175 5.50 -3.82 2.33
N VAL A 176 6.45 -3.51 3.22
CA VAL A 176 7.65 -2.75 2.88
C VAL A 176 8.40 -3.44 1.74
N LYS A 177 8.65 -4.75 1.85
CA LYS A 177 9.28 -5.53 0.77
C LYS A 177 8.47 -5.51 -0.53
N ALA A 178 7.15 -5.61 -0.44
CA ALA A 178 6.28 -5.55 -1.62
C ALA A 178 6.35 -4.18 -2.32
N PHE A 179 6.51 -3.10 -1.55
CA PHE A 179 6.74 -1.76 -2.08
C PHE A 179 8.15 -1.61 -2.67
N ASP A 180 9.19 -2.12 -2.01
CA ASP A 180 10.56 -2.11 -2.53
C ASP A 180 10.66 -2.82 -3.88
N VAL A 181 9.99 -3.98 -4.03
CA VAL A 181 9.89 -4.69 -5.31
C VAL A 181 9.21 -3.85 -6.38
N TYR A 182 8.14 -3.11 -6.02
CA TYR A 182 7.47 -2.23 -6.96
C TYR A 182 8.36 -1.05 -7.40
N ILE A 183 9.07 -0.42 -6.47
CA ILE A 183 10.04 0.64 -6.76
C ILE A 183 11.17 0.13 -7.66
N ALA A 184 11.75 -1.02 -7.35
CA ALA A 184 12.79 -1.63 -8.17
C ALA A 184 12.27 -1.94 -9.59
N ALA A 185 11.04 -2.44 -9.72
CA ALA A 185 10.42 -2.68 -11.03
C ALA A 185 10.29 -1.38 -11.84
N LEU A 186 9.94 -0.24 -11.21
CA LEU A 186 9.89 1.05 -11.90
C LEU A 186 11.27 1.53 -12.39
N THR A 187 12.36 1.14 -11.73
CA THR A 187 13.71 1.53 -12.20
C THR A 187 14.12 0.85 -13.51
N ASN A 188 13.50 -0.29 -13.87
CA ASN A 188 13.78 -0.98 -15.12
C ASN A 188 13.03 -0.30 -16.29
N PRO A 189 13.73 0.27 -17.29
CA PRO A 189 13.10 0.91 -18.45
C PRO A 189 12.33 -0.06 -19.35
N ALA A 190 12.54 -1.37 -19.23
CA ALA A 190 11.73 -2.35 -19.97
C ALA A 190 10.29 -2.46 -19.44
N ASN A 191 9.99 -1.97 -18.24
CA ASN A 191 8.66 -2.04 -17.62
C ASN A 191 7.76 -0.87 -18.04
N ILE A 192 7.60 -0.67 -19.36
CA ILE A 192 6.91 0.47 -19.98
C ILE A 192 5.48 0.64 -19.45
N ASP A 193 4.65 -0.42 -19.47
CA ASP A 193 3.26 -0.35 -19.00
C ASP A 193 3.16 0.03 -17.52
N MET A 194 4.07 -0.46 -16.69
CA MET A 194 4.09 -0.16 -15.26
C MET A 194 4.46 1.31 -15.01
N ARG A 195 5.41 1.82 -15.78
CA ARG A 195 5.85 3.22 -15.75
C ARG A 195 4.75 4.19 -16.18
N GLU A 196 4.04 3.87 -17.26
CA GLU A 196 2.90 4.67 -17.71
C GLU A 196 1.75 4.68 -16.70
N ARG A 197 1.43 3.53 -16.07
CA ARG A 197 0.43 3.48 -14.99
C ARG A 197 0.84 4.30 -13.77
N PHE A 198 2.10 4.22 -13.36
CA PHE A 198 2.65 5.04 -12.29
C PHE A 198 2.53 6.54 -12.62
N LYS A 199 2.98 6.95 -13.81
CA LYS A 199 2.91 8.32 -14.32
C LYS A 199 1.47 8.83 -14.37
N GLN A 200 0.53 8.04 -14.90
CA GLN A 200 -0.90 8.35 -14.92
C GLN A 200 -1.45 8.61 -13.52
N LYS A 201 -1.16 7.72 -12.57
CA LYS A 201 -1.62 7.87 -11.18
C LYS A 201 -1.06 9.12 -10.52
N MET A 202 0.25 9.38 -10.69
CA MET A 202 0.89 10.56 -10.13
C MET A 202 0.40 11.86 -10.78
N ALA A 203 0.16 11.86 -12.10
CA ALA A 203 -0.41 13.00 -12.80
C ALA A 203 -1.77 13.38 -12.21
N HIS A 204 -2.63 12.39 -11.93
CA HIS A 204 -3.90 12.64 -11.25
C HIS A 204 -3.73 13.14 -9.80
N ILE A 205 -2.75 12.62 -9.06
CA ILE A 205 -2.44 13.11 -7.72
C ILE A 205 -1.96 14.58 -7.74
N CYS A 206 -1.38 15.03 -8.85
CA CYS A 206 -0.85 16.38 -9.03
C CYS A 206 -1.77 17.27 -9.88
N SER A 207 -2.95 16.79 -10.27
CA SER A 207 -3.88 17.50 -11.16
C SER A 207 -4.80 18.47 -10.45
#